data_AF-A0A0L9T4T6-F1
#
_entry.id   AF-A0A0L9T4T6-F1
#
_cell.length_a   1.000
_cell.length_b   1.000
_cell.length_c   1.000
_cell.angle_alpha   90.00
_cell.angle_beta   90.00
_cell.angle_gamma   90.00
#
_symmetry.space_group_name_H-M   'P 1'
#
loop_
_entity.id
_entity.type
_entity.pdbx_description
1 polymer ?
#
loop_
_entity_poly.entity_id
_entity_poly.type
_entity_poly.pdbx_seq_one_letter_code
_entity_poly.pdbx_strand_id
1 'polypeptide(L)'
;MVVEDQPLIRKRKGGEVIEEPTSSKKMKEVEEPSDRPIPGGVWDPAFNLGHKIAFNLDEPKKKVVEKIIEQQMDDTSLEFTSREAMATWHLAYASDRGVLRVELQKVQTQVKEAKAGLELKKARDQLVADLEQGKKEVFDQKSASTALRVERDALLLTTVEDKKLKEEMGEAIVLEHTRGFKKALRQVSHLFNISTEGVDFEPRKDVYRGCLVPLSEILEGALVGNLNEAEEEVVAETTVVGEVREEDPAVPSTNVDDVVHMQ
;
A
#
# COMPACT_ATOMS: atom_id res chain seq x y z
N MET A 1 -37.81 -22.62 -7.91
CA MET A 1 -39.18 -22.82 -7.41
C MET A 1 -39.68 -21.46 -6.99
N VAL A 2 -40.69 -20.83 -7.58
CA VAL A 2 -41.79 -21.32 -8.40
C VAL A 2 -42.20 -20.15 -9.30
N VAL A 3 -42.34 -20.46 -10.59
CA VAL A 3 -43.11 -19.76 -11.61
C VAL A 3 -44.57 -19.67 -11.13
N GLU A 4 -45.28 -18.58 -11.37
CA GLU A 4 -46.67 -18.59 -11.89
C GLU A 4 -47.23 -17.17 -11.81
N ASP A 5 -47.47 -16.51 -12.94
CA ASP A 5 -48.60 -16.70 -13.87
C ASP A 5 -49.96 -16.26 -13.32
N GLN A 6 -50.64 -15.52 -14.19
CA GLN A 6 -51.95 -14.89 -14.04
C GLN A 6 -53.03 -15.87 -13.54
N PRO A 7 -54.23 -15.37 -13.21
CA PRO A 7 -55.26 -15.58 -14.23
C PRO A 7 -56.30 -14.47 -14.41
N LEU A 8 -56.69 -14.34 -15.68
CA LEU A 8 -57.95 -13.82 -16.17
C LEU A 8 -59.17 -14.48 -15.49
N ILE A 9 -60.18 -13.66 -15.14
CA ILE A 9 -61.55 -14.14 -14.91
C ILE A 9 -62.49 -13.52 -15.95
N ARG A 10 -62.99 -14.41 -16.81
CA ARG A 10 -64.23 -14.28 -17.60
C ARG A 10 -65.44 -14.19 -16.67
N LYS A 11 -66.48 -13.44 -17.05
CA LYS A 11 -67.87 -13.98 -17.10
C LYS A 11 -68.72 -13.34 -18.19
N ARG A 12 -69.41 -14.26 -18.88
CA ARG A 12 -70.40 -14.10 -19.97
C ARG A 12 -71.82 -14.14 -19.40
N LYS A 13 -72.77 -13.51 -20.11
CA LYS A 13 -74.14 -13.95 -20.50
C LYS A 13 -74.98 -12.67 -20.66
N GLY A 14 -75.69 -12.41 -21.76
CA GLY A 14 -76.33 -13.29 -22.73
C GLY A 14 -77.84 -13.11 -22.59
N GLY A 15 -78.57 -12.83 -23.67
CA GLY A 15 -80.04 -12.84 -23.69
C GLY A 15 -80.68 -11.80 -24.60
N GLU A 16 -81.00 -12.24 -25.81
CA GLU A 16 -81.79 -11.64 -26.88
C GLU A 16 -83.28 -11.50 -26.50
N VAL A 17 -83.94 -10.38 -26.88
CA VAL A 17 -85.36 -10.35 -27.32
C VAL A 17 -85.55 -9.17 -28.29
N ILE A 18 -86.15 -9.47 -29.44
CA ILE A 18 -86.53 -8.59 -30.55
C ILE A 18 -87.85 -7.87 -30.22
N GLU A 19 -87.97 -6.58 -30.56
CA GLU A 19 -89.11 -6.00 -31.30
C GLU A 19 -88.84 -4.51 -31.62
N GLU A 20 -88.86 -4.17 -32.90
CA GLU A 20 -88.83 -2.82 -33.50
C GLU A 20 -90.24 -2.20 -33.51
N PRO A 21 -90.45 -0.94 -33.95
CA PRO A 21 -89.59 0.26 -33.95
C PRO A 21 -90.38 1.51 -33.47
N THR A 22 -89.73 2.67 -33.26
CA THR A 22 -90.19 3.99 -33.75
C THR A 22 -89.27 5.15 -33.35
N SER A 23 -88.81 5.86 -34.39
CA SER A 23 -88.46 7.29 -34.52
C SER A 23 -87.97 8.14 -33.33
N SER A 24 -86.81 8.79 -33.54
CA SER A 24 -86.59 10.27 -33.47
C SER A 24 -85.42 10.74 -32.60
N LYS A 25 -84.46 11.41 -33.29
CA LYS A 25 -83.55 12.49 -32.83
C LYS A 25 -82.57 12.19 -31.69
N LYS A 26 -81.28 12.49 -31.90
CA LYS A 26 -80.22 12.94 -30.95
C LYS A 26 -78.87 12.86 -31.70
N MET A 27 -77.78 13.57 -31.43
CA MET A 27 -77.37 14.71 -30.60
C MET A 27 -75.96 15.05 -31.14
N LYS A 28 -75.56 16.33 -31.17
CA LYS A 28 -74.19 16.72 -31.51
C LYS A 28 -73.28 16.39 -30.31
N GLU A 29 -72.45 15.38 -30.48
CA GLU A 29 -71.42 14.95 -29.53
C GLU A 29 -70.33 16.02 -29.44
N VAL A 30 -70.07 16.50 -28.24
CA VAL A 30 -68.95 17.39 -27.92
C VAL A 30 -67.84 16.46 -27.40
N GLU A 31 -66.81 16.28 -28.22
CA GLU A 31 -65.67 15.42 -27.91
C GLU A 31 -64.67 16.17 -26.99
N GLU A 32 -64.37 15.56 -25.85
CA GLU A 32 -63.45 16.07 -24.81
C GLU A 32 -61.99 15.77 -25.22
N PRO A 33 -61.02 16.72 -25.06
CA PRO A 33 -59.68 16.54 -25.60
C PRO A 33 -58.89 15.47 -24.82
N SER A 34 -58.56 14.37 -25.49
CA SER A 34 -57.72 13.30 -24.94
C SER A 34 -56.25 13.72 -24.88
N ASP A 35 -55.65 13.74 -23.68
CA ASP A 35 -54.22 13.96 -23.40
C ASP A 35 -53.33 12.78 -23.83
N ARG A 36 -53.55 12.22 -25.02
CA ARG A 36 -52.69 11.16 -25.56
C ARG A 36 -51.44 11.77 -26.20
N PRO A 37 -50.22 11.31 -25.84
CA PRO A 37 -48.99 11.78 -26.48
C PRO A 37 -49.04 11.47 -27.98
N ILE A 38 -48.62 12.43 -28.79
CA ILE A 38 -48.62 12.33 -30.26
C ILE A 38 -47.68 11.17 -30.66
N PRO A 39 -48.21 10.06 -31.21
CA PRO A 39 -47.36 8.98 -31.71
C PRO A 39 -46.46 9.53 -32.81
N GLY A 40 -45.15 9.24 -32.79
CA GLY A 40 -44.21 9.67 -33.82
C GLY A 40 -43.75 11.14 -33.76
N GLY A 41 -44.35 11.96 -32.89
CA GLY A 41 -43.98 13.37 -32.70
C GLY A 41 -44.53 14.31 -33.79
N VAL A 42 -44.23 15.61 -33.67
CA VAL A 42 -44.73 16.67 -34.56
C VAL A 42 -44.28 16.52 -36.02
N TRP A 43 -43.33 15.62 -36.29
CA TRP A 43 -42.75 15.36 -37.61
C TRP A 43 -43.23 14.04 -38.24
N ASP A 44 -44.15 13.31 -37.60
CA ASP A 44 -44.74 12.10 -38.18
C ASP A 44 -45.53 12.48 -39.46
N PRO A 45 -45.31 11.81 -40.61
CA PRO A 45 -46.10 12.03 -41.82
C PRO A 45 -47.63 11.86 -41.62
N ALA A 46 -48.06 11.05 -40.65
CA ALA A 46 -49.45 10.88 -40.27
C ALA A 46 -50.00 12.04 -39.43
N PHE A 47 -49.12 12.87 -38.87
CA PHE A 47 -49.48 14.04 -38.06
C PHE A 47 -49.51 15.31 -38.94
N ASN A 48 -50.70 15.65 -39.46
CA ASN A 48 -50.92 16.86 -40.26
C ASN A 48 -51.70 17.91 -39.45
N LEU A 49 -51.06 19.06 -39.18
CA LEU A 49 -51.66 20.22 -38.50
C LEU A 49 -52.45 21.13 -39.44
N GLY A 50 -52.37 20.97 -40.76
CA GLY A 50 -52.96 21.88 -41.74
C GLY A 50 -54.45 22.10 -41.55
N HIS A 51 -55.20 21.04 -41.25
CA HIS A 51 -56.65 21.13 -40.96
C HIS A 51 -56.98 21.72 -39.57
N LYS A 52 -55.98 21.87 -38.70
CA LYS A 52 -56.13 22.39 -37.32
C LYS A 52 -55.64 23.83 -37.17
N ILE A 53 -54.91 24.36 -38.15
CA ILE A 53 -54.47 25.75 -38.16
C ILE A 53 -55.62 26.62 -38.67
N ALA A 54 -56.31 27.28 -37.74
CA ALA A 54 -57.31 28.28 -38.07
C ALA A 54 -56.69 29.69 -38.00
N PHE A 55 -56.65 30.39 -39.13
CA PHE A 55 -56.28 31.80 -39.15
C PHE A 55 -57.48 32.65 -38.71
N ASN A 56 -57.38 33.23 -37.51
CA ASN A 56 -58.37 34.18 -37.01
C ASN A 56 -58.24 35.51 -37.76
N LEU A 57 -58.89 35.61 -38.93
CA LEU A 57 -58.95 36.82 -39.73
C LEU A 57 -60.26 37.55 -39.45
N ASP A 58 -60.17 38.81 -39.01
CA ASP A 58 -61.34 39.68 -38.92
C ASP A 58 -61.88 40.00 -40.33
N GLU A 59 -63.17 40.32 -40.43
CA GLU A 59 -63.84 40.67 -41.69
C GLU A 59 -63.06 41.64 -42.62
N PRO A 60 -62.43 42.74 -42.13
CA PRO A 60 -61.59 43.58 -42.99
C PRO A 60 -60.32 42.88 -43.48
N LYS A 61 -59.72 41.99 -42.69
CA LYS A 61 -58.51 41.24 -43.07
C LYS A 61 -58.83 40.17 -44.11
N LYS A 62 -59.98 39.50 -43.98
CA LYS A 62 -60.49 38.55 -44.99
C LYS A 62 -60.65 39.23 -46.35
N LYS A 63 -61.29 40.41 -46.37
CA LYS A 63 -61.46 41.21 -47.60
C LYS A 63 -60.15 41.68 -48.22
N VAL A 64 -59.09 41.83 -47.42
CA VAL A 64 -57.75 42.13 -47.94
C VAL A 64 -57.18 40.87 -48.58
N VAL A 65 -57.21 39.73 -47.90
CA VAL A 65 -56.68 38.44 -48.43
C VAL A 65 -57.40 38.00 -49.69
N GLU A 66 -58.72 38.12 -49.77
CA GLU A 66 -59.52 37.77 -50.96
C GLU A 66 -59.19 38.65 -52.19
N LYS A 67 -58.61 39.84 -51.99
CA LYS A 67 -58.20 40.75 -53.06
C LYS A 67 -56.74 40.58 -53.48
N ILE A 68 -55.96 39.79 -52.74
CA ILE A 68 -54.59 39.47 -53.11
C ILE A 68 -54.65 38.56 -54.34
N ILE A 69 -54.01 38.98 -55.42
CA ILE A 69 -53.86 38.14 -56.62
C ILE A 69 -52.93 36.98 -56.26
N GLU A 70 -53.19 35.78 -56.81
CA GLU A 70 -52.37 34.58 -56.60
C GLU A 70 -50.86 34.87 -56.67
N GLN A 71 -50.41 35.58 -57.71
CA GLN A 71 -49.02 36.02 -57.87
C GLN A 71 -48.49 36.82 -56.67
N GLN A 72 -49.27 37.73 -56.09
CA GLN A 72 -48.86 38.51 -54.92
C GLN A 72 -48.77 37.64 -53.66
N MET A 73 -49.61 36.61 -53.56
CA MET A 73 -49.54 35.63 -52.47
C MET A 73 -48.29 34.77 -52.59
N ASP A 74 -47.96 34.33 -53.81
CA ASP A 74 -46.75 33.56 -54.10
C ASP A 74 -45.49 34.39 -53.84
N ASP A 75 -45.45 35.64 -54.32
CA ASP A 75 -44.33 36.56 -54.11
C ASP A 75 -44.11 36.85 -52.61
N THR A 76 -45.19 37.09 -51.86
CA THR A 76 -45.10 37.31 -50.41
C THR A 76 -44.69 36.05 -49.65
N SER A 77 -45.19 34.88 -50.03
CA SER A 77 -44.78 33.60 -49.46
C SER A 77 -43.28 33.32 -49.70
N LEU A 78 -42.81 33.59 -50.92
CA LEU A 78 -41.39 33.47 -51.27
C LEU A 78 -40.52 34.45 -50.47
N GLU A 79 -40.98 35.68 -50.27
CA GLU A 79 -40.29 36.66 -49.43
C GLU A 79 -40.18 36.19 -47.97
N PHE A 80 -41.29 35.71 -47.38
CA PHE A 80 -41.32 35.21 -46.01
C PHE A 80 -40.38 34.01 -45.83
N THR A 81 -40.46 33.02 -46.72
CA THR A 81 -39.59 31.83 -46.65
C THR A 81 -38.12 32.17 -46.84
N SER A 82 -37.81 33.13 -47.73
CA SER A 82 -36.43 33.61 -47.91
C SER A 82 -35.90 34.32 -46.65
N ARG A 83 -36.72 35.14 -45.98
CA ARG A 83 -36.35 35.81 -44.72
C ARG A 83 -36.20 34.82 -43.56
N GLU A 84 -37.10 33.85 -43.47
CA GLU A 84 -37.01 32.76 -42.49
C GLU A 84 -35.73 31.94 -42.69
N ALA A 85 -35.41 31.58 -43.94
CA ALA A 85 -34.18 30.88 -44.27
C ALA A 85 -32.93 31.70 -43.90
N MET A 86 -32.93 33.00 -44.19
CA MET A 86 -31.84 33.91 -43.81
C MET A 86 -31.70 34.04 -42.29
N ALA A 87 -32.80 34.20 -41.54
CA ALA A 87 -32.78 34.26 -40.09
C ALA A 87 -32.28 32.94 -39.47
N THR A 88 -32.69 31.81 -40.05
CA THR A 88 -32.22 30.46 -39.66
C THR A 88 -30.73 30.32 -39.94
N TRP A 89 -30.26 30.79 -41.10
CA TRP A 89 -28.85 30.79 -41.45
C TRP A 89 -28.03 31.65 -40.49
N HIS A 90 -28.47 32.87 -40.18
CA HIS A 90 -27.83 33.69 -39.16
C HIS A 90 -27.85 33.03 -37.79
N LEU A 91 -28.95 32.39 -37.37
CA LEU A 91 -29.00 31.69 -36.09
C LEU A 91 -28.07 30.47 -36.05
N ALA A 92 -27.89 29.78 -37.17
CA ALA A 92 -27.01 28.62 -37.27
C ALA A 92 -25.52 29.00 -37.40
N TYR A 93 -25.22 30.05 -38.18
CA TYR A 93 -23.85 30.43 -38.58
C TYR A 93 -23.30 31.68 -37.88
N ALA A 94 -24.14 32.63 -37.45
CA ALA A 94 -23.72 33.71 -36.54
C ALA A 94 -23.63 33.24 -35.08
N SER A 95 -23.97 31.97 -34.81
CA SER A 95 -23.73 31.35 -33.53
C SER A 95 -22.25 30.97 -33.41
N ASP A 96 -21.54 31.59 -32.46
CA ASP A 96 -20.12 31.34 -32.16
C ASP A 96 -19.81 29.93 -31.63
N ARG A 97 -20.70 28.95 -31.83
CA ARG A 97 -20.57 27.56 -31.34
C ARG A 97 -19.28 26.89 -31.79
N GLY A 98 -18.76 27.23 -32.97
CA GLY A 98 -17.46 26.75 -33.43
C GLY A 98 -16.32 27.29 -32.57
N VAL A 99 -16.31 28.60 -32.33
CA VAL A 99 -15.32 29.30 -31.49
C VAL A 99 -15.39 28.78 -30.06
N LEU A 100 -16.58 28.70 -29.47
CA LEU A 100 -16.80 28.20 -28.12
C LEU A 100 -16.33 26.75 -27.94
N ARG A 101 -16.47 25.88 -28.95
CA ARG A 101 -15.93 24.51 -28.90
C ARG A 101 -14.41 24.49 -28.87
N VAL A 102 -13.76 25.32 -29.68
CA VAL A 102 -12.29 25.42 -29.72
C VAL A 102 -11.76 26.00 -28.40
N GLU A 103 -12.40 27.04 -27.88
CA GLU A 103 -12.03 27.64 -26.59
C GLU A 103 -12.25 26.66 -25.44
N LEU A 104 -13.37 25.93 -25.44
CA LEU A 104 -13.63 24.89 -24.44
C LEU A 104 -12.54 23.81 -24.48
N GLN A 105 -12.17 23.33 -25.66
CA GLN A 105 -11.10 22.34 -25.81
C GLN A 105 -9.76 22.89 -25.30
N LYS A 106 -9.44 24.15 -25.60
CA LYS A 106 -8.23 24.83 -25.12
C LYS A 106 -8.21 24.98 -23.60
N VAL A 107 -9.31 25.39 -22.99
CA VAL A 107 -9.41 25.49 -21.52
C VAL A 107 -9.32 24.11 -20.88
N GLN A 108 -9.94 23.08 -21.48
CA GLN A 108 -9.82 21.70 -21.01
C GLN A 108 -8.38 21.18 -21.05
N THR A 109 -7.61 21.49 -22.10
CA THR A 109 -6.19 21.10 -22.16
C THR A 109 -5.37 21.86 -21.11
N GLN A 110 -5.58 23.17 -20.96
CA GLN A 110 -4.89 23.97 -19.94
C GLN A 110 -5.19 23.49 -18.52
N VAL A 111 -6.44 23.11 -18.23
CA VAL A 111 -6.81 22.56 -16.92
C VAL A 111 -6.13 21.22 -16.68
N LYS A 112 -6.00 20.35 -17.70
CA LYS A 112 -5.28 19.08 -17.57
C LYS A 112 -3.78 19.31 -17.31
N GLU A 113 -3.16 20.22 -18.04
CA GLU A 113 -1.75 20.59 -17.85
C GLU A 113 -1.49 21.21 -16.47
N ALA A 114 -2.36 22.12 -16.02
CA ALA A 114 -2.27 22.73 -14.71
C ALA A 114 -2.41 21.69 -13.57
N LYS A 115 -3.33 20.72 -13.72
CA LYS A 115 -3.47 19.61 -12.78
C LYS A 115 -2.21 18.74 -12.75
N ALA A 116 -1.67 18.36 -13.91
CA ALA A 116 -0.42 17.59 -13.97
C ALA A 116 0.75 18.35 -13.33
N GLY A 117 0.85 19.66 -13.56
CA GLY A 117 1.86 20.51 -12.94
C GLY A 117 1.71 20.62 -11.42
N LEU A 118 0.49 20.65 -10.90
CA LEU A 118 0.23 20.62 -9.45
C LEU A 118 0.66 19.29 -8.83
N GLU A 119 0.31 18.16 -9.45
CA GLU A 119 0.72 16.84 -8.96
C GLU A 119 2.24 16.66 -8.97
N LEU A 120 2.92 17.16 -10.03
CA LEU A 120 4.37 17.13 -10.08
C LEU A 120 5.02 18.01 -8.99
N LYS A 121 4.42 19.17 -8.67
CA LYS A 121 4.88 20.01 -7.54
C LYS A 121 4.71 19.29 -6.21
N LYS A 122 3.56 18.65 -5.95
CA LYS A 122 3.35 17.85 -4.73
C LYS A 122 4.36 16.72 -4.61
N ALA A 123 4.59 15.98 -5.69
CA ALA A 123 5.58 14.90 -5.71
C ALA A 123 7.00 15.41 -5.44
N ARG A 124 7.38 16.56 -6.04
CA ARG A 124 8.65 17.21 -5.76
C ARG A 124 8.77 17.62 -4.28
N ASP A 125 7.73 18.25 -3.72
CA ASP A 125 7.76 18.73 -2.34
C ASP A 125 7.84 17.56 -1.35
N GLN A 126 7.16 16.45 -1.65
CA GLN A 126 7.28 15.20 -0.88
C GLN A 126 8.71 14.65 -0.94
N LEU A 127 9.31 14.54 -2.14
CA LEU A 127 10.69 14.07 -2.29
C LEU A 127 11.70 14.95 -1.55
N VAL A 128 11.47 16.27 -1.51
CA VAL A 128 12.31 17.20 -0.75
C VAL A 128 12.18 16.93 0.75
N ALA A 129 10.96 16.74 1.27
CA ALA A 129 10.73 16.42 2.67
C ALA A 129 11.39 15.08 3.06
N ASP A 130 11.25 14.05 2.24
CA ASP A 130 11.86 12.73 2.46
C ASP A 130 13.39 12.82 2.45
N LEU A 131 13.96 13.63 1.55
CA LEU A 131 15.40 13.86 1.47
C LEU A 131 15.92 14.59 2.73
N GLU A 132 15.21 15.60 3.20
CA GLU A 132 15.55 16.30 4.45
C GLU A 132 15.45 15.38 5.66
N GLN A 133 14.44 14.51 5.73
CA GLN A 133 14.32 13.50 6.78
C GLN A 133 15.48 12.50 6.72
N GLY A 134 15.77 11.93 5.55
CA GLY A 134 16.88 10.98 5.38
C GLY A 134 18.24 11.58 5.74
N LYS A 135 18.46 12.88 5.48
CA LYS A 135 19.66 13.60 5.92
C LYS A 135 19.79 13.66 7.44
N LYS A 136 18.69 13.88 8.17
CA LYS A 136 18.69 13.90 9.64
C LYS A 136 18.98 12.51 10.20
N GLU A 137 18.33 11.48 9.68
CA GLU A 137 18.55 10.09 10.10
C GLU A 137 20.00 9.65 9.87
N VAL A 138 20.59 9.99 8.71
CA VAL A 138 22.01 9.70 8.42
C VAL A 138 22.94 10.43 9.39
N PHE A 139 22.63 11.68 9.75
CA PHE A 139 23.42 12.43 10.72
C PHE A 139 23.35 11.78 12.12
N ASP A 140 22.16 11.42 12.57
CA ASP A 140 21.92 10.78 13.85
C ASP A 140 22.62 9.41 13.89
N GLN A 141 22.46 8.59 12.86
CA GLN A 141 23.13 7.29 12.74
C GLN A 141 24.65 7.43 12.75
N LYS A 142 25.20 8.46 12.09
CA LYS A 142 26.64 8.73 12.11
C LYS A 142 27.13 9.05 13.52
N SER A 143 26.39 9.88 14.26
CA SER A 143 26.73 10.21 15.65
C SER A 143 26.67 8.98 16.57
N ALA A 144 25.63 8.16 16.45
CA ALA A 144 25.48 6.91 17.20
C ALA A 144 26.61 5.91 16.85
N SER A 145 26.96 5.80 15.58
CA SER A 145 28.07 4.95 15.13
C SER A 145 29.41 5.40 15.70
N THR A 146 29.66 6.71 15.80
CA THR A 146 30.88 7.22 16.45
C THR A 146 30.91 6.93 17.94
N ALA A 147 29.78 7.04 18.65
CA ALA A 147 29.69 6.72 20.07
C ALA A 147 29.97 5.23 20.33
N LEU A 148 29.31 4.34 19.57
CA LEU A 148 29.52 2.89 19.67
C LEU A 148 30.97 2.47 19.37
N ARG A 149 31.64 3.15 18.43
CA ARG A 149 33.06 2.89 18.16
C ARG A 149 33.94 3.20 19.36
N VAL A 150 33.69 4.32 20.04
CA VAL A 150 34.42 4.72 21.26
C VAL A 150 34.18 3.71 22.37
N GLU A 151 32.93 3.31 22.61
CA GLU A 151 32.61 2.29 23.63
C GLU A 151 33.29 0.95 23.33
N ARG A 152 33.26 0.52 22.06
CA ARG A 152 33.93 -0.71 21.62
C ARG A 152 35.44 -0.64 21.80
N ASP A 153 36.07 0.51 21.54
CA ASP A 153 37.51 0.69 21.77
C ASP A 153 37.85 0.70 23.27
N ALA A 154 36.99 1.30 24.10
CA ALA A 154 37.14 1.28 25.56
C ALA A 154 37.03 -0.15 26.13
N LEU A 155 36.04 -0.93 25.67
CA LEU A 155 35.88 -2.33 26.09
C LEU A 155 37.06 -3.20 25.63
N LEU A 156 37.59 -2.99 24.43
CA LEU A 156 38.79 -3.69 24.00
C LEU A 156 39.98 -3.39 24.91
N LEU A 157 40.15 -2.14 25.34
CA LEU A 157 41.21 -1.77 26.28
C LEU A 157 41.04 -2.49 27.62
N THR A 158 39.84 -2.50 28.20
CA THR A 158 39.59 -3.20 29.48
C THR A 158 39.82 -4.71 29.36
N THR A 159 39.42 -5.33 28.25
CA THR A 159 39.67 -6.78 28.06
C THR A 159 41.15 -7.12 27.97
N VAL A 160 41.98 -6.23 27.41
CA VAL A 160 43.43 -6.40 27.36
C VAL A 160 44.04 -6.25 28.77
N GLU A 161 43.59 -5.26 29.53
CA GLU A 161 44.02 -5.05 30.92
C GLU A 161 43.64 -6.23 31.82
N ASP A 162 42.40 -6.73 31.72
CA ASP A 162 41.93 -7.89 32.48
C ASP A 162 42.71 -9.15 32.12
N LYS A 163 43.04 -9.35 30.84
CA LYS A 163 43.86 -10.48 30.39
C LYS A 163 45.26 -10.42 31.01
N LYS A 164 45.87 -9.23 30.98
CA LYS A 164 47.18 -9.01 31.61
C LYS A 164 47.13 -9.26 33.11
N LEU A 165 46.11 -8.76 33.81
CA LEU A 165 45.93 -8.97 35.24
C LEU A 165 45.77 -10.46 35.58
N LYS A 166 45.01 -11.21 34.76
CA LYS A 166 44.86 -12.67 34.93
C LYS A 166 46.17 -13.41 34.74
N GLU A 167 46.99 -13.00 33.76
CA GLU A 167 48.32 -13.58 33.53
C GLU A 167 49.25 -13.30 34.73
N GLU A 168 49.33 -12.05 35.20
CA GLU A 168 50.12 -11.67 36.37
C GLU A 168 49.67 -12.40 37.65
N MET A 169 48.36 -12.52 37.86
CA MET A 169 47.79 -13.27 38.98
C MET A 169 48.13 -14.76 38.88
N GLY A 170 48.01 -15.35 37.69
CA GLY A 170 48.38 -16.75 37.45
C GLY A 170 49.86 -17.02 37.73
N GLU A 171 50.75 -16.13 37.32
CA GLU A 171 52.18 -16.21 37.63
C GLU A 171 52.44 -16.12 39.13
N ALA A 172 51.81 -15.17 39.83
CA ALA A 172 51.96 -15.00 41.28
C ALA A 172 51.49 -16.25 42.06
N ILE A 173 50.37 -16.83 41.66
CA ILE A 173 49.85 -18.09 42.22
C ILE A 173 50.89 -19.21 42.03
N VAL A 174 51.34 -19.43 40.80
CA VAL A 174 52.33 -20.50 40.50
C VAL A 174 53.62 -20.30 41.30
N LEU A 175 54.11 -19.07 41.45
CA LEU A 175 55.30 -18.75 42.24
C LEU A 175 55.12 -19.09 43.72
N GLU A 176 54.02 -18.66 44.35
CA GLU A 176 53.75 -18.94 45.75
C GLU A 176 53.53 -20.44 46.00
N HIS A 177 52.78 -21.13 45.14
CA HIS A 177 52.64 -22.59 45.22
C HIS A 177 53.98 -23.31 45.06
N THR A 178 54.83 -22.88 44.13
CA THR A 178 56.18 -23.45 43.95
C THR A 178 57.03 -23.24 45.20
N ARG A 179 56.95 -22.06 45.82
CA ARG A 179 57.68 -21.74 47.06
C ARG A 179 57.18 -22.59 48.23
N GLY A 180 55.86 -22.72 48.39
CA GLY A 180 55.20 -23.56 49.38
C GLY A 180 55.59 -25.03 49.22
N PHE A 181 55.55 -25.55 47.99
CA PHE A 181 55.96 -26.91 47.66
C PHE A 181 57.44 -27.17 47.98
N LYS A 182 58.35 -26.29 47.55
CA LYS A 182 59.78 -26.40 47.89
C LYS A 182 60.01 -26.35 49.41
N LYS A 183 59.21 -25.57 50.15
CA LYS A 183 59.26 -25.53 51.62
C LYS A 183 58.83 -26.87 52.21
N ALA A 184 57.75 -27.47 51.73
CA ALA A 184 57.28 -28.78 52.17
C ALA A 184 58.32 -29.88 51.88
N LEU A 185 58.95 -29.89 50.70
CA LEU A 185 60.02 -30.85 50.38
C LEU A 185 61.18 -30.78 51.37
N ARG A 186 61.63 -29.57 51.73
CA ARG A 186 62.66 -29.37 52.76
C ARG A 186 62.23 -29.92 54.12
N GLN A 187 60.97 -29.73 54.50
CA GLN A 187 60.42 -30.25 55.76
C GLN A 187 60.36 -31.78 55.76
N VAL A 188 59.90 -32.41 54.67
CA VAL A 188 59.83 -33.87 54.54
C VAL A 188 61.21 -34.51 54.61
N SER A 189 62.18 -33.95 53.87
CA SER A 189 63.55 -34.46 53.90
C SER A 189 64.13 -34.43 55.31
N HIS A 190 63.89 -33.36 56.07
CA HIS A 190 64.34 -33.24 57.45
C HIS A 190 63.64 -34.21 58.42
N LEU A 191 62.31 -34.32 58.34
CA LEU A 191 61.52 -35.12 59.29
C LEU A 191 61.70 -36.64 59.10
N PHE A 192 61.83 -37.08 57.85
CA PHE A 192 61.86 -38.51 57.51
C PHE A 192 63.24 -39.01 57.08
N ASN A 193 64.24 -38.12 57.04
CA ASN A 193 65.61 -38.44 56.62
C ASN A 193 65.68 -39.06 55.20
N ILE A 194 64.74 -38.70 54.33
CA ILE A 194 64.67 -39.13 52.94
C ILE A 194 65.38 -38.08 52.08
N SER A 195 66.30 -38.49 51.21
CA SER A 195 66.88 -37.58 50.21
C SER A 195 65.84 -37.25 49.15
N THR A 196 65.52 -35.97 49.00
CA THR A 196 64.68 -35.45 47.91
C THR A 196 65.53 -34.96 46.72
N GLU A 197 66.86 -35.15 46.78
CA GLU A 197 67.79 -34.71 45.74
C GLU A 197 67.76 -35.69 44.56
N GLY A 198 67.40 -35.18 43.37
CA GLY A 198 67.23 -35.99 42.15
C GLY A 198 65.83 -36.62 41.94
N VAL A 199 64.83 -36.27 42.76
CA VAL A 199 63.43 -36.66 42.51
C VAL A 199 62.79 -35.65 41.57
N ASP A 200 62.74 -35.97 40.28
CA ASP A 200 62.05 -35.16 39.27
C ASP A 200 60.53 -35.35 39.42
N PHE A 201 59.91 -34.48 40.21
CA PHE A 201 58.46 -34.37 40.25
C PHE A 201 57.97 -33.75 38.95
N GLU A 202 57.15 -34.48 38.21
CA GLU A 202 56.45 -33.97 37.03
C GLU A 202 55.07 -33.45 37.44
N PRO A 203 54.82 -32.13 37.48
CA PRO A 203 53.53 -31.57 37.92
C PRO A 203 52.35 -31.93 37.00
N ARG A 204 52.64 -32.47 35.81
CA ARG A 204 51.63 -32.94 34.85
C ARG A 204 51.22 -34.39 35.07
N LYS A 205 51.78 -35.07 36.07
CA LYS A 205 51.43 -36.43 36.44
C LYS A 205 50.96 -36.48 37.89
N ASP A 206 50.05 -37.40 38.18
CA ASP A 206 49.57 -37.67 39.53
C ASP A 206 49.49 -39.18 39.79
N VAL A 207 49.42 -39.58 41.06
CA VAL A 207 49.34 -40.97 41.47
C VAL A 207 47.90 -41.45 41.37
N TYR A 208 47.59 -42.20 40.31
CA TYR A 208 46.29 -42.84 40.12
C TYR A 208 46.45 -44.36 40.16
N ARG A 209 45.66 -45.03 41.01
CA ARG A 209 45.73 -46.49 41.26
C ARG A 209 47.15 -47.00 41.59
N GLY A 210 47.95 -46.16 42.26
CA GLY A 210 49.32 -46.50 42.67
C GLY A 210 50.38 -46.33 41.58
N CYS A 211 50.03 -45.83 40.40
CA CYS A 211 50.96 -45.53 39.32
C CYS A 211 50.97 -44.02 39.02
N LEU A 212 52.14 -43.49 38.63
CA LEU A 212 52.28 -42.10 38.21
C LEU A 212 51.84 -41.98 36.75
N VAL A 213 50.70 -41.32 36.51
CA VAL A 213 50.10 -41.17 35.18
C VAL A 213 49.87 -39.70 34.84
N PRO A 214 49.88 -39.29 33.56
CA PRO A 214 49.53 -37.94 33.15
C PRO A 214 48.14 -37.51 33.63
N LEU A 215 48.00 -36.26 34.06
CA LEU A 215 46.74 -35.67 34.52
C LEU A 215 45.63 -35.77 33.45
N SER A 216 45.97 -35.73 32.16
CA SER A 216 45.02 -35.88 31.05
C SER A 216 44.36 -37.27 30.96
N GLU A 217 44.98 -38.28 31.57
CA GLU A 217 44.46 -39.66 31.59
C GLU A 217 43.57 -39.94 32.80
N ILE A 218 43.53 -39.02 33.77
CA ILE A 218 42.71 -39.12 34.98
C ILE A 218 41.38 -38.41 34.70
N LEU A 219 40.28 -39.15 34.81
CA LEU A 219 38.94 -38.63 34.56
C LEU A 219 38.61 -37.46 35.51
N GLU A 220 38.12 -36.36 34.96
CA GLU A 220 37.78 -35.12 35.67
C GLU A 220 36.66 -35.41 36.68
N GLY A 221 37.04 -35.49 37.97
CA GLY A 221 36.18 -35.95 39.07
C GLY A 221 36.78 -37.07 39.93
N ALA A 222 37.74 -37.84 39.43
CA ALA A 222 38.41 -38.90 40.21
C ALA A 222 39.43 -38.36 41.23
N LEU A 223 39.90 -37.12 41.06
CA LEU A 223 40.85 -36.42 41.95
C LEU A 223 40.16 -35.61 43.05
N VAL A 224 38.83 -35.48 43.02
CA VAL A 224 38.04 -34.65 43.96
C VAL A 224 37.75 -35.40 45.27
N GLY A 225 38.76 -36.07 45.82
CA GLY A 225 38.70 -36.69 47.14
C GLY A 225 39.49 -35.85 48.13
N ASN A 226 38.79 -35.05 48.95
CA ASN A 226 39.26 -34.35 50.17
C ASN A 226 39.55 -32.84 50.08
N LEU A 227 38.69 -32.06 49.42
CA LEU A 227 38.54 -30.61 49.68
C LEU A 227 37.06 -30.27 49.92
N ASN A 228 36.44 -30.99 50.86
CA ASN A 228 35.17 -30.58 51.45
C ASN A 228 35.43 -30.30 52.93
N GLU A 229 35.74 -29.05 53.25
CA GLU A 229 35.32 -28.40 54.50
C GLU A 229 35.61 -26.89 54.39
N ALA A 230 34.53 -26.10 54.50
CA ALA A 230 34.44 -24.63 54.53
C ALA A 230 34.71 -23.90 53.19
N GLU A 231 33.82 -23.13 52.57
CA GLU A 231 32.54 -22.54 52.93
C GLU A 231 31.76 -22.31 51.61
N GLU A 232 30.55 -22.85 51.52
CA GLU A 232 29.58 -22.48 50.49
C GLU A 232 28.66 -21.42 51.12
N GLU A 233 29.04 -20.14 51.00
CA GLU A 233 28.09 -19.04 51.23
C GLU A 233 27.40 -18.74 49.89
N VAL A 234 26.22 -19.31 49.74
CA VAL A 234 25.31 -19.11 48.61
C VAL A 234 24.83 -17.66 48.61
N VAL A 235 25.38 -16.84 47.72
CA VAL A 235 24.71 -15.59 47.28
C VAL A 235 23.97 -15.91 45.99
N ALA A 236 22.64 -15.95 46.11
CA ALA A 236 21.74 -16.10 44.99
C ALA A 236 21.86 -14.91 44.03
N GLU A 237 22.23 -15.16 42.78
CA GLU A 237 22.00 -14.20 41.70
C GLU A 237 21.22 -14.87 40.56
N THR A 238 20.05 -14.28 40.35
CA THR A 238 18.98 -14.66 39.46
C THR A 238 19.43 -14.68 38.00
N THR A 239 19.32 -15.83 37.34
CA THR A 239 19.45 -15.95 35.88
C THR A 239 18.25 -15.28 35.19
N VAL A 240 18.50 -14.20 34.45
CA VAL A 240 17.61 -13.74 33.38
C VAL A 240 18.00 -14.48 32.10
N VAL A 241 17.11 -15.35 31.63
CA VAL A 241 17.23 -16.07 30.36
C VAL A 241 16.99 -15.07 29.22
N GLY A 242 18.05 -14.74 28.48
CA GLY A 242 17.98 -14.08 27.18
C GLY A 242 18.24 -15.10 26.07
N GLU A 243 17.17 -15.53 25.42
CA GLU A 243 17.18 -16.41 24.25
C GLU A 243 17.87 -15.70 23.06
N VAL A 244 19.03 -16.20 22.63
CA VAL A 244 19.64 -15.82 21.34
C VAL A 244 19.49 -17.00 20.39
N ARG A 245 18.60 -16.82 19.40
CA ARG A 245 18.52 -17.67 18.21
C ARG A 245 19.83 -17.57 17.42
N GLU A 246 20.45 -18.70 17.14
CA GLU A 246 21.45 -18.84 16.08
C GLU A 246 20.82 -18.48 14.73
N GLU A 247 21.42 -17.53 14.00
CA GLU A 247 21.32 -17.48 12.54
C GLU A 247 22.62 -18.03 11.94
N ASP A 248 22.45 -18.89 10.93
CA ASP A 248 23.50 -19.59 10.19
C ASP A 248 24.51 -18.64 9.52
N PRO A 249 25.80 -19.02 9.45
CA PRO A 249 26.80 -18.24 8.73
C PRO A 249 26.71 -18.47 7.21
N ALA A 250 26.31 -17.43 6.49
CA ALA A 250 26.45 -17.35 5.04
C ALA A 250 27.93 -17.29 4.61
N VAL A 251 28.33 -18.22 3.77
CA VAL A 251 29.66 -18.38 3.17
C VAL A 251 29.97 -17.21 2.21
N PRO A 252 31.20 -16.64 2.22
CA PRO A 252 31.60 -15.63 1.26
C PRO A 252 32.14 -16.31 -0.02
N SER A 253 31.42 -16.14 -1.15
CA SER A 253 31.98 -16.49 -2.46
C SER A 253 32.57 -15.25 -3.11
N THR A 254 33.90 -15.17 -3.09
CA THR A 254 34.68 -14.28 -3.96
C THR A 254 34.61 -14.77 -5.39
N ASN A 255 34.33 -13.89 -6.35
CA ASN A 255 34.90 -13.94 -7.69
C ASN A 255 34.80 -12.54 -8.32
N VAL A 256 35.97 -11.94 -8.52
CA VAL A 256 36.19 -10.79 -9.40
C VAL A 256 37.11 -11.29 -10.52
N ASP A 257 36.88 -10.76 -11.71
CA ASP A 257 37.65 -10.86 -12.96
C ASP A 257 37.38 -12.08 -13.85
N ASP A 258 36.63 -11.86 -14.94
CA ASP A 258 37.31 -11.73 -16.24
C ASP A 258 36.49 -10.97 -17.30
N VAL A 259 37.24 -10.22 -18.11
CA VAL A 259 36.82 -9.30 -19.18
C VAL A 259 36.66 -10.08 -20.51
N VAL A 260 35.96 -9.47 -21.48
CA VAL A 260 36.18 -9.56 -22.96
C VAL A 260 35.07 -10.22 -23.81
N HIS A 261 34.39 -9.36 -24.60
CA HIS A 261 33.84 -9.52 -25.97
C HIS A 261 32.81 -10.63 -26.30
N MET A 262 31.66 -10.26 -26.89
CA MET A 262 31.47 -10.11 -28.35
C MET A 262 29.98 -9.85 -28.70
N GLN A 263 29.81 -9.05 -29.76
CA GLN A 263 28.61 -8.77 -30.58
C GLN A 263 27.53 -7.82 -30.05
#